data_AF-A0A1S6K827-F1
#
_entry.id   AF-A0A1S6K827-F1
#
_cell.length_a   1.000
_cell.length_b   1.000
_cell.length_c   1.000
_cell.angle_alpha   90.00
_cell.angle_beta   90.00
_cell.angle_gamma   90.00
#
_symmetry.space_group_name_H-M   'P 1'
#
loop_
_entity.id
_entity.type
_entity.pdbx_description
1 polymer ?
#
loop_
_entity_poly.entity_id
_entity_poly.type
_entity_poly.pdbx_seq_one_letter_code
_entity_poly.pdbx_strand_id
1 'polypeptide(L)'
;MACDEPPEKHCWVCFATEKEDRAAEWVSPCRCKGCTKWIHQSCLQRWLDEKQKGNSGGAVSCPQCGTEYHIVFPKMGPLVYFLQQVDRALSRASPFAAAGVVVGTVYWSAVTYGAVTVMQVVGHKKGLDVMERADPLFLLMGLPTIPVMLVLGKMIRWEDYVVRLWQRHSSKLQIFSGLVPGMGRSLPRIPAEGSYGGDHLSVSRTLCGALIFPSIASLVGRLLFRRVTSNLQRTILGGIAFVVIKGVLKVYFKQQQYLIQANRHILNYPEAEGRADGAVEDGDSDGGNE
;
A
#
# COMPACT_ATOMS: atom_id res chain seq x y z
N MET A 1 -11.51 63.24 -16.18
CA MET A 1 -11.19 62.62 -14.88
C MET A 1 -11.37 61.12 -15.06
N ALA A 2 -10.33 60.45 -15.59
CA ALA A 2 -10.34 59.00 -15.73
C ALA A 2 -9.88 58.41 -14.40
N CYS A 3 -10.78 57.76 -13.68
CA CYS A 3 -10.41 56.92 -12.56
C CYS A 3 -9.80 55.64 -13.13
N ASP A 4 -8.51 55.67 -13.42
CA ASP A 4 -7.69 54.48 -13.72
C ASP A 4 -7.41 53.75 -12.39
N GLU A 5 -8.46 53.30 -11.71
CA GLU A 5 -8.28 52.34 -10.61
C GLU A 5 -7.93 50.98 -11.24
N PRO A 6 -6.77 50.39 -10.89
CA PRO A 6 -6.42 49.07 -11.41
C PRO A 6 -7.53 48.07 -11.01
N PRO A 7 -7.88 47.12 -11.90
CA PRO A 7 -8.98 46.19 -11.66
C PRO A 7 -8.72 45.41 -10.36
N GLU A 8 -9.62 45.59 -9.39
CA GLU A 8 -9.50 44.99 -8.06
C GLU A 8 -9.47 43.46 -8.16
N LYS A 9 -8.50 42.85 -7.46
CA LYS A 9 -8.39 41.39 -7.42
C LYS A 9 -9.56 40.84 -6.63
N HIS A 10 -10.22 39.82 -7.20
CA HIS A 10 -11.23 39.05 -6.50
C HIS A 10 -10.84 37.58 -6.49
N CYS A 11 -11.08 36.89 -5.39
CA CYS A 11 -10.84 35.44 -5.31
C CYS A 11 -12.00 34.72 -6.00
N TRP A 12 -11.77 33.95 -7.06
CA TRP A 12 -12.86 33.26 -7.78
C TRP A 12 -13.53 32.12 -6.98
N VAL A 13 -12.98 31.73 -5.82
CA VAL A 13 -13.56 30.69 -4.94
C VAL A 13 -14.45 31.29 -3.86
N CYS A 14 -13.97 32.29 -3.11
CA CYS A 14 -14.71 32.88 -2.00
C CYS A 14 -15.35 34.23 -2.34
N PHE A 15 -15.08 34.77 -3.52
CA PHE A 15 -15.54 36.07 -4.02
C PHE A 15 -15.08 37.30 -3.22
N ALA A 16 -14.24 37.11 -2.20
CA ALA A 16 -13.65 38.21 -1.44
C ALA A 16 -12.70 39.04 -2.30
N THR A 17 -12.67 40.34 -2.03
CA THR A 17 -11.82 41.33 -2.69
C THR A 17 -10.52 41.55 -1.92
N GLU A 18 -9.51 42.13 -2.58
CA GLU A 18 -8.24 42.51 -1.94
C GLU A 18 -8.43 43.48 -0.77
N LYS A 19 -9.48 44.32 -0.78
CA LYS A 19 -9.80 45.24 0.32
C LYS A 19 -10.33 44.53 1.56
N GLU A 20 -11.10 43.46 1.40
CA GLU A 20 -11.69 42.67 2.49
C GLU A 20 -10.65 41.79 3.18
N ASP A 21 -9.73 41.21 2.42
CA ASP A 21 -8.71 40.26 2.91
C ASP A 21 -7.27 40.72 2.59
N ARG A 22 -6.87 41.89 3.13
CA ARG A 22 -5.55 42.49 2.87
C ARG A 22 -4.34 41.64 3.31
N ALA A 23 -4.54 40.78 4.30
CA ALA A 23 -3.48 39.91 4.83
C ALA A 23 -3.37 38.57 4.08
N ALA A 24 -4.27 38.29 3.14
CA ALA A 24 -4.25 37.03 2.40
C ALA A 24 -3.16 37.01 1.33
N GLU A 25 -2.57 35.84 1.13
CA GLU A 25 -1.60 35.62 0.06
C GLU A 25 -2.35 35.35 -1.26
N TRP A 26 -2.13 36.19 -2.26
CA TRP A 26 -2.77 36.11 -3.57
C TRP A 26 -1.84 35.46 -4.60
N VAL A 27 -2.39 34.54 -5.38
CA VAL A 27 -1.65 33.83 -6.44
C VAL A 27 -2.40 33.85 -7.77
N SER A 28 -1.64 33.83 -8.86
CA SER A 28 -2.08 33.71 -10.25
C SER A 28 -1.46 32.45 -10.87
N PRO A 29 -2.00 31.26 -10.60
CA PRO A 29 -1.35 29.98 -10.90
C PRO A 29 -1.52 29.52 -12.36
N CYS A 30 -2.21 30.30 -13.20
CA CYS A 30 -2.53 29.93 -14.58
C CYS A 30 -2.55 31.13 -15.53
N ARG A 31 -2.68 30.86 -16.84
CA ARG A 31 -2.69 31.86 -17.91
C ARG A 31 -4.03 32.57 -18.14
N CYS A 32 -5.00 32.42 -17.23
CA CYS A 32 -6.29 33.11 -17.35
C CYS A 32 -6.08 34.64 -17.33
N LYS A 33 -6.98 35.37 -18.01
CA LYS A 33 -6.91 36.84 -18.14
C LYS A 33 -7.95 37.51 -17.25
N GLY A 34 -7.66 38.75 -16.84
CA GLY A 34 -8.57 39.55 -16.01
C GLY A 34 -8.68 39.02 -14.58
N CYS A 35 -9.81 39.30 -13.93
CA CYS A 35 -9.99 39.03 -12.51
C CYS A 35 -10.13 37.53 -12.17
N THR A 36 -10.41 36.67 -13.15
CA THR A 36 -10.55 35.21 -12.95
C THR A 36 -9.23 34.49 -12.70
N LYS A 37 -8.08 35.16 -12.88
CA LYS A 37 -6.75 34.58 -12.65
C LYS A 37 -6.35 34.57 -11.18
N TRP A 38 -6.92 35.46 -10.37
CA TRP A 38 -6.53 35.70 -8.98
C TRP A 38 -7.28 34.79 -8.01
N ILE A 39 -6.54 34.22 -7.06
CA ILE A 39 -7.09 33.36 -6.01
C ILE A 39 -6.23 33.44 -4.75
N HIS A 40 -6.83 33.28 -3.58
CA HIS A 40 -6.07 33.11 -2.35
C HIS A 40 -5.34 31.76 -2.33
N GLN A 41 -4.10 31.76 -1.84
CA GLN A 41 -3.28 30.57 -1.66
C GLN A 41 -4.03 29.46 -0.89
N SER A 42 -4.71 29.82 0.21
CA SER A 42 -5.50 28.90 1.04
C SER A 42 -6.75 28.36 0.34
N CYS A 43 -7.47 29.20 -0.42
CA CYS A 43 -8.64 28.79 -1.20
C CYS A 43 -8.24 27.80 -2.30
N LEU A 44 -7.14 28.05 -2.99
CA LEU A 44 -6.63 27.17 -4.04
C LEU A 44 -6.17 25.82 -3.46
N GLN A 45 -5.47 25.83 -2.33
CA GLN A 45 -5.11 24.61 -1.61
C GLN A 45 -6.34 23.76 -1.26
N ARG A 46 -7.38 24.36 -0.67
CA ARG A 46 -8.60 23.62 -0.30
C ARG A 46 -9.33 23.04 -1.52
N TRP A 47 -9.43 23.81 -2.61
CA TRP A 47 -10.01 23.33 -3.86
C TRP A 47 -9.21 22.16 -4.45
N LEU A 48 -7.88 22.21 -4.39
CA LEU A 48 -6.98 21.13 -4.82
C LEU A 48 -7.20 19.84 -4.01
N ASP A 49 -7.33 19.94 -2.68
CA ASP A 49 -7.59 18.78 -1.82
C ASP A 49 -8.88 18.05 -2.20
N GLU A 50 -9.93 18.81 -2.50
CA GLU A 50 -11.22 18.27 -2.93
C GLU A 50 -11.12 17.58 -4.30
N LYS A 51 -10.33 18.15 -5.23
CA LYS A 51 -10.12 17.56 -6.56
C LYS A 51 -9.24 16.31 -6.53
N GLN A 52 -8.22 16.27 -5.68
CA GLN A 52 -7.26 15.16 -5.65
C GLN A 52 -7.75 13.93 -4.87
N LYS A 53 -8.78 14.03 -4.01
CA LYS A 53 -9.35 12.92 -3.22
C LYS A 53 -8.30 12.00 -2.56
N GLY A 54 -7.19 12.56 -2.10
CA GLY A 54 -6.08 11.82 -1.47
C GLY A 54 -4.93 11.41 -2.40
N ASN A 55 -5.00 11.65 -3.71
CA ASN A 55 -3.89 11.46 -4.64
C ASN A 55 -3.02 12.74 -4.74
N SER A 56 -2.30 13.07 -3.67
CA SER A 56 -1.54 14.32 -3.53
C SER A 56 -0.43 14.54 -4.56
N GLY A 57 -0.06 13.50 -5.32
CA GLY A 57 0.95 13.57 -6.39
C GLY A 57 0.37 13.68 -7.81
N GLY A 58 -0.96 13.73 -7.97
CA GLY A 58 -1.57 13.92 -9.28
C GLY A 58 -1.44 15.35 -9.76
N ALA A 59 -1.00 15.53 -11.01
CA ALA A 59 -1.07 16.81 -11.72
C ALA A 59 -2.52 17.33 -11.71
N VAL A 60 -2.71 18.60 -11.37
CA VAL A 60 -4.01 19.26 -11.44
C VAL A 60 -3.90 20.47 -12.34
N SER A 61 -4.83 20.60 -13.27
CA SER A 61 -4.87 21.69 -14.23
C SER A 61 -6.05 22.63 -13.99
N CYS A 62 -5.87 23.88 -14.41
CA CYS A 62 -6.93 24.87 -14.45
C CYS A 62 -8.10 24.38 -15.32
N PRO A 63 -9.35 24.41 -14.83
CA PRO A 63 -10.50 23.95 -15.59
C PRO A 63 -10.87 24.86 -16.77
N GLN A 64 -10.41 26.12 -16.78
CA GLN A 64 -10.72 27.07 -17.85
C GLN A 64 -9.68 27.06 -18.97
N CYS A 65 -8.39 27.19 -18.63
CA CYS A 65 -7.32 27.30 -19.62
C CYS A 65 -6.47 26.03 -19.77
N GLY A 66 -6.73 24.98 -18.98
CA GLY A 66 -5.98 23.73 -19.02
C GLY A 66 -4.53 23.80 -18.52
N THR A 67 -4.06 24.96 -18.04
CA THR A 67 -2.69 25.12 -17.53
C THR A 67 -2.50 24.29 -16.26
N GLU A 68 -1.47 23.44 -16.23
CA GLU A 68 -1.11 22.63 -15.05
C GLU A 68 -0.57 23.54 -13.93
N TYR A 69 -1.03 23.32 -12.70
CA TYR A 69 -0.58 24.06 -11.54
C TYR A 69 0.77 23.55 -11.04
N HIS A 70 1.72 24.47 -10.83
CA HIS A 70 3.03 24.14 -10.27
C HIS A 70 2.98 24.13 -8.74
N ILE A 71 2.88 22.94 -8.15
CA ILE A 71 2.81 22.72 -6.70
C ILE A 71 4.20 22.34 -6.17
N VAL A 72 4.73 23.13 -5.24
CA VAL A 72 6.00 22.87 -4.55
C VAL A 72 5.73 22.40 -3.13
N PHE A 73 6.33 21.27 -2.76
CA PHE A 73 6.25 20.75 -1.40
C PHE A 73 7.51 21.13 -0.60
N PRO A 74 7.37 21.48 0.68
CA PRO A 74 8.52 21.77 1.54
C PRO A 74 9.42 20.54 1.68
N LYS A 75 10.73 20.77 1.87
CA LYS A 75 11.73 19.71 1.97
C LYS A 75 11.43 18.78 3.15
N MET A 76 11.44 17.48 2.90
CA MET A 76 11.25 16.45 3.92
C MET A 76 12.49 16.38 4.83
N GLY A 77 12.28 16.33 6.15
CA GLY A 77 13.37 16.04 7.08
C GLY A 77 13.99 14.65 6.82
N PRO A 78 15.29 14.43 7.07
CA PRO A 78 15.98 13.17 6.77
C PRO A 78 15.30 11.93 7.39
N LEU A 79 14.77 12.07 8.60
CA LEU A 79 14.06 11.00 9.32
C LEU A 79 12.77 10.59 8.60
N VAL A 80 11.98 11.56 8.14
CA VAL A 80 10.70 11.30 7.43
C VAL A 80 10.98 10.60 6.11
N TYR A 81 12.01 11.04 5.37
CA TYR A 81 12.46 10.39 4.15
C TYR A 81 12.88 8.94 4.40
N PHE A 82 13.67 8.69 5.44
CA PHE A 82 14.07 7.33 5.82
C PHE A 82 12.87 6.44 6.17
N LEU A 83 11.91 6.93 6.96
CA LEU A 83 10.70 6.17 7.30
C LEU A 83 9.86 5.84 6.07
N GLN A 84 9.73 6.78 5.13
CA GLN A 84 9.02 6.55 3.88
C GLN A 84 9.72 5.48 3.02
N GLN A 85 11.05 5.47 3.01
CA GLN A 85 11.82 4.45 2.31
C GLN A 85 11.63 3.06 2.94
N VAL A 86 11.61 2.98 4.27
CA VAL A 86 11.34 1.74 5.01
C VAL A 86 9.92 1.24 4.73
N ASP A 87 8.89 2.10 4.78
CA ASP A 87 7.50 1.68 4.50
C ASP A 87 7.33 1.22 3.04
N ARG A 88 8.01 1.88 2.08
CA ARG A 88 8.05 1.45 0.68
C ARG A 88 8.77 0.11 0.51
N ALA A 89 9.87 -0.12 1.22
CA ALA A 89 10.57 -1.41 1.19
C ALA A 89 9.71 -2.51 1.82
N LEU A 90 9.09 -2.25 2.98
CA LEU A 90 8.21 -3.20 3.67
C LEU A 90 6.99 -3.57 2.83
N SER A 91 6.35 -2.61 2.16
CA SER A 91 5.21 -2.88 1.29
C SER A 91 5.59 -3.69 0.05
N ARG A 92 6.82 -3.53 -0.46
CA ARG A 92 7.35 -4.37 -1.54
C ARG A 92 7.73 -5.77 -1.07
N ALA A 93 8.26 -5.90 0.15
CA ALA A 93 8.69 -7.18 0.71
C ALA A 93 7.52 -8.01 1.30
N SER A 94 6.43 -7.38 1.73
CA SER A 94 5.31 -8.05 2.37
C SER A 94 4.65 -9.18 1.56
N PRO A 95 4.41 -9.08 0.24
CA PRO A 95 3.84 -10.20 -0.52
C PRO A 95 4.75 -11.42 -0.53
N PHE A 96 6.08 -11.22 -0.64
CA PHE A 96 7.06 -12.32 -0.60
C PHE A 96 7.12 -12.97 0.77
N ALA A 97 7.15 -12.17 1.83
CA ALA A 97 7.14 -12.68 3.19
C ALA A 97 5.86 -13.48 3.49
N ALA A 98 4.70 -13.00 3.06
CA ALA A 98 3.45 -13.72 3.25
C ALA A 98 3.37 -15.01 2.43
N ALA A 99 3.84 -15.02 1.18
CA ALA A 99 3.98 -16.25 0.41
C ALA A 99 4.88 -17.27 1.13
N GLY A 100 6.01 -16.81 1.68
CA GLY A 100 6.90 -17.63 2.50
C GLY A 100 6.22 -18.20 3.75
N VAL A 101 5.43 -17.39 4.46
CA VAL A 101 4.64 -17.84 5.62
C VAL A 101 3.63 -18.90 5.21
N VAL A 102 2.88 -18.70 4.13
CA VAL A 102 1.89 -19.68 3.64
C VAL A 102 2.56 -20.99 3.22
N VAL A 103 3.66 -20.93 2.47
CA VAL A 103 4.42 -22.13 2.09
C VAL A 103 4.95 -22.84 3.33
N GLY A 104 5.48 -22.09 4.30
CA GLY A 104 5.97 -22.63 5.57
C GLY A 104 4.89 -23.31 6.41
N THR A 105 3.70 -22.70 6.52
CA THR A 105 2.58 -23.29 7.29
C THR A 105 2.03 -24.54 6.61
N VAL A 106 1.88 -24.53 5.28
CA VAL A 106 1.47 -25.70 4.49
C VAL A 106 2.50 -26.83 4.64
N TYR A 107 3.78 -26.50 4.51
CA TYR A 107 4.87 -27.47 4.67
C TYR A 107 4.88 -28.09 6.07
N TRP A 108 4.83 -27.26 7.13
CA TRP A 108 4.82 -27.75 8.50
C TRP A 108 3.60 -28.63 8.80
N SER A 109 2.44 -28.28 8.25
CA SER A 109 1.22 -29.09 8.34
C SER A 109 1.36 -30.44 7.62
N ALA A 110 2.03 -30.46 6.47
CA ALA A 110 2.32 -31.69 5.75
C ALA A 110 3.31 -32.58 6.52
N VAL A 111 4.34 -32.00 7.14
CA VAL A 111 5.30 -32.73 7.99
C VAL A 111 4.58 -33.36 9.19
N THR A 112 3.75 -32.60 9.90
CA THR A 112 3.01 -33.12 11.07
C THR A 112 2.02 -34.20 10.67
N TYR A 113 1.30 -34.03 9.57
CA TYR A 113 0.40 -35.07 9.04
C TYR A 113 1.17 -36.35 8.65
N GLY A 114 2.31 -36.21 7.98
CA GLY A 114 3.18 -37.33 7.64
C GLY A 114 3.65 -38.09 8.89
N ALA A 115 4.08 -37.37 9.93
CA ALA A 115 4.48 -37.95 11.20
C ALA A 115 3.34 -38.74 11.86
N VAL A 116 2.15 -38.14 11.93
CA VAL A 116 0.94 -38.80 12.48
C VAL A 116 0.61 -40.07 11.68
N THR A 117 0.70 -40.01 10.35
CA THR A 117 0.44 -41.17 9.48
C THR A 117 1.42 -42.32 9.74
N VAL A 118 2.73 -42.02 9.86
CA VAL A 118 3.75 -43.04 10.20
C VAL A 118 3.47 -43.67 11.56
N MET A 119 3.13 -42.85 12.57
CA MET A 119 2.78 -43.35 13.90
C MET A 119 1.53 -44.25 13.88
N GLN A 120 0.54 -43.91 13.06
CA GLN A 120 -0.70 -44.69 12.91
C GLN A 120 -0.47 -46.02 12.19
N VAL A 121 0.37 -46.05 11.14
CA VAL A 121 0.61 -47.25 10.32
C VAL A 121 1.60 -48.21 10.98
N VAL A 122 2.71 -47.71 11.51
CA VAL A 122 3.79 -48.53 12.10
C VAL A 122 3.50 -48.87 13.57
N GLY A 123 2.62 -48.10 14.21
CA GLY A 123 2.32 -48.17 15.63
C GLY A 123 3.24 -47.27 16.45
N HIS A 124 2.73 -46.73 17.56
CA HIS A 124 3.34 -45.60 18.28
C HIS A 124 4.81 -45.82 18.71
N LYS A 125 5.11 -46.96 19.36
CA LYS A 125 6.46 -47.25 19.88
C LYS A 125 7.49 -47.50 18.77
N LYS A 126 7.10 -48.28 17.75
CA LYS A 126 7.98 -48.61 16.61
C LYS A 126 8.12 -47.42 15.66
N GLY A 127 7.07 -46.62 15.48
CA GLY A 127 7.09 -45.40 14.67
C GLY A 127 8.02 -44.34 15.25
N LEU A 128 8.02 -44.14 16.58
CA LEU A 128 8.98 -43.27 17.25
C LEU A 128 10.42 -43.75 17.06
N ASP A 129 10.68 -45.04 17.28
CA ASP A 129 12.03 -45.64 17.11
C ASP A 129 12.54 -45.53 15.66
N VAL A 130 11.66 -45.69 14.66
CA VAL A 130 11.98 -45.48 13.25
C VAL A 130 12.23 -44.00 12.94
N MET A 131 11.46 -43.08 13.52
CA MET A 131 11.66 -41.64 13.33
C MET A 131 12.93 -41.14 14.03
N GLU A 132 13.30 -41.68 15.18
CA GLU A 132 14.52 -41.28 15.90
C GLU A 132 15.80 -41.79 15.21
N ARG A 133 15.75 -42.96 14.58
CA ARG A 133 16.88 -43.56 13.86
C ARG A 133 17.07 -43.05 12.43
N ALA A 134 16.06 -42.43 11.84
CA ALA A 134 16.13 -41.91 10.48
C ALA A 134 16.94 -40.60 10.41
N ASP A 135 17.63 -40.38 9.30
CA ASP A 135 18.37 -39.13 9.09
C ASP A 135 17.43 -37.90 9.15
N PRO A 136 17.83 -36.79 9.80
CA PRO A 136 17.00 -35.60 9.94
C PRO A 136 16.53 -35.04 8.59
N LEU A 137 17.38 -35.11 7.55
CA LEU A 137 17.06 -34.67 6.19
C LEU A 137 16.03 -35.59 5.52
N PHE A 138 16.08 -36.89 5.80
CA PHE A 138 15.11 -37.85 5.29
C PHE A 138 13.74 -37.65 5.93
N LEU A 139 13.67 -37.34 7.23
CA LEU A 139 12.41 -36.99 7.90
C LEU A 139 11.83 -35.68 7.38
N LEU A 140 12.67 -34.67 7.20
CA LEU A 140 12.28 -33.35 6.72
C LEU A 140 11.68 -33.43 5.30
N MET A 141 12.25 -34.22 4.41
CA MET A 141 11.74 -34.37 3.03
C MET A 141 10.70 -35.49 2.90
N GLY A 142 10.82 -36.57 3.67
CA GLY A 142 10.01 -37.79 3.53
C GLY A 142 8.66 -37.74 4.23
N LEU A 143 8.52 -37.04 5.36
CA LEU A 143 7.21 -36.92 6.02
C LEU A 143 6.19 -36.15 5.18
N PRO A 144 6.50 -34.97 4.59
CA PRO A 144 5.54 -34.23 3.80
C PRO A 144 5.22 -34.86 2.43
N THR A 145 6.02 -35.81 1.92
CA THR A 145 5.68 -36.53 0.68
C THR A 145 4.53 -37.51 0.88
N ILE A 146 4.33 -38.05 2.09
CA ILE A 146 3.23 -38.97 2.42
C ILE A 146 1.85 -38.33 2.13
N PRO A 147 1.48 -37.16 2.70
CA PRO A 147 0.22 -36.51 2.35
C PRO A 147 0.16 -36.08 0.88
N VAL A 148 1.27 -35.64 0.29
CA VAL A 148 1.31 -35.28 -1.13
C VAL A 148 0.95 -36.48 -2.00
N MET A 149 1.52 -37.66 -1.73
CA MET A 149 1.21 -38.88 -2.46
C MET A 149 -0.22 -39.36 -2.21
N LEU A 150 -0.77 -39.20 -1.00
CA LEU A 150 -2.17 -39.50 -0.72
C LEU A 150 -3.13 -38.58 -1.48
N VAL A 151 -2.82 -37.29 -1.54
CA VAL A 151 -3.61 -36.31 -2.30
C VAL A 151 -3.48 -36.58 -3.80
N LEU A 152 -2.28 -36.78 -4.33
CA LEU A 152 -2.06 -37.13 -5.73
C LEU A 152 -2.77 -38.45 -6.10
N GLY A 153 -2.72 -39.45 -5.21
CA GLY A 153 -3.44 -40.71 -5.37
C GLY A 153 -4.96 -40.54 -5.42
N LYS A 154 -5.52 -39.59 -4.64
CA LYS A 154 -6.94 -39.20 -4.70
C LYS A 154 -7.28 -38.35 -5.92
N MET A 155 -6.35 -37.52 -6.41
CA MET A 155 -6.53 -36.68 -7.60
C MET A 155 -6.51 -37.52 -8.89
N ILE A 156 -5.87 -38.68 -8.88
CA ILE A 156 -5.97 -39.66 -9.95
C ILE A 156 -7.35 -40.32 -9.86
N ARG A 157 -8.31 -39.79 -10.62
CA ARG A 157 -9.64 -40.39 -10.84
C ARG A 157 -9.52 -41.65 -11.70
N TRP A 158 -8.80 -42.65 -11.22
CA TRP A 158 -8.66 -43.96 -11.86
C TRP A 158 -10.03 -44.60 -12.10
N GLU A 159 -11.01 -44.28 -11.25
CA GLU A 159 -12.43 -44.62 -11.42
C GLU A 159 -12.98 -44.16 -12.77
N ASP A 160 -12.66 -42.96 -13.25
CA ASP A 160 -13.13 -42.50 -14.57
C ASP A 160 -12.43 -43.23 -15.72
N TYR A 161 -11.18 -43.65 -15.50
CA TYR A 161 -10.43 -44.45 -16.47
C TYR A 161 -10.99 -45.87 -16.53
N VAL A 162 -11.27 -46.48 -15.37
CA VAL A 162 -11.89 -47.80 -15.24
C VAL A 162 -13.33 -47.78 -15.71
N VAL A 163 -14.12 -46.73 -15.44
CA VAL A 163 -15.48 -46.57 -15.99
C VAL A 163 -15.41 -46.42 -17.50
N ARG A 164 -14.46 -45.68 -18.06
CA ARG A 164 -14.27 -45.59 -19.52
C ARG A 164 -13.82 -46.92 -20.13
N LEU A 165 -12.94 -47.65 -19.46
CA LEU A 165 -12.49 -48.97 -19.90
C LEU A 165 -13.61 -50.01 -19.80
N TRP A 166 -14.39 -49.95 -18.71
CA TRP A 166 -15.56 -50.76 -18.44
C TRP A 166 -16.67 -50.46 -19.43
N GLN A 167 -17.01 -49.20 -19.73
CA GLN A 167 -17.98 -48.82 -20.76
C GLN A 167 -17.54 -49.30 -22.14
N ARG A 168 -16.23 -49.26 -22.45
CA ARG A 168 -15.67 -49.72 -23.72
C ARG A 168 -15.70 -51.24 -23.87
N HIS A 169 -15.58 -51.98 -22.77
CA HIS A 169 -15.78 -53.44 -22.73
C HIS A 169 -17.25 -53.85 -22.56
N SER A 170 -18.06 -53.01 -21.92
CA SER A 170 -19.49 -53.20 -21.63
C SER A 170 -20.39 -52.67 -22.74
N SER A 171 -19.84 -52.13 -23.83
CA SER A 171 -20.56 -52.03 -25.12
C SER A 171 -21.01 -53.40 -25.62
N LYS A 172 -20.40 -54.49 -25.13
CA LYS A 172 -20.87 -55.88 -25.30
C LYS A 172 -21.98 -56.29 -24.31
N LEU A 173 -22.29 -55.45 -23.32
CA LEU A 173 -23.27 -55.65 -22.24
C LEU A 173 -24.29 -54.48 -22.16
N GLN A 174 -24.67 -53.90 -23.31
CA GLN A 174 -25.73 -52.89 -23.45
C GLN A 174 -27.15 -53.37 -23.05
N ILE A 175 -27.28 -54.50 -22.37
CA ILE A 175 -28.57 -55.06 -21.93
C ILE A 175 -29.01 -54.46 -20.58
N PHE A 176 -28.11 -53.88 -19.77
CA PHE A 176 -28.46 -53.35 -18.43
C PHE A 176 -28.63 -51.82 -18.35
N SER A 177 -28.70 -51.11 -19.48
CA SER A 177 -28.90 -49.65 -19.56
C SER A 177 -30.34 -49.19 -19.27
N GLY A 178 -31.04 -49.83 -18.32
CA GLY A 178 -32.41 -49.51 -17.94
C GLY A 178 -32.58 -48.86 -16.57
N LEU A 179 -31.52 -48.76 -15.75
CA LEU A 179 -31.70 -48.55 -14.30
C LEU A 179 -31.15 -47.26 -13.68
N VAL A 180 -30.47 -46.35 -14.40
CA VAL A 180 -29.96 -45.11 -13.77
C VAL A 180 -30.16 -43.87 -14.66
N PRO A 181 -31.18 -43.04 -14.39
CA PRO A 181 -31.32 -41.69 -14.95
C PRO A 181 -30.56 -40.68 -14.08
N GLY A 182 -29.70 -39.83 -14.67
CA GLY A 182 -29.23 -38.62 -13.95
C GLY A 182 -27.86 -38.04 -14.28
N MET A 183 -27.05 -38.63 -15.17
CA MET A 183 -25.68 -38.14 -15.43
C MET A 183 -25.63 -37.04 -16.50
N GLY A 184 -26.21 -35.89 -16.21
CA GLY A 184 -26.24 -34.77 -17.17
C GLY A 184 -26.63 -33.46 -16.53
N ARG A 185 -25.78 -32.91 -15.66
CA ARG A 185 -25.87 -31.49 -15.29
C ARG A 185 -24.53 -30.81 -15.48
N SER A 186 -24.52 -29.91 -16.44
CA SER A 186 -23.49 -28.91 -16.71
C SER A 186 -23.29 -28.03 -15.47
N LEU A 187 -22.05 -27.92 -15.01
CA LEU A 187 -21.65 -26.98 -13.96
C LEU A 187 -21.93 -25.53 -14.39
N PRO A 188 -22.44 -24.66 -13.51
CA PRO A 188 -22.50 -23.23 -13.79
C PRO A 188 -21.12 -22.59 -13.62
N ARG A 189 -20.86 -21.62 -14.50
CA ARG A 189 -19.69 -20.74 -14.57
C ARG A 189 -19.52 -19.96 -13.26
N ILE A 190 -18.33 -20.02 -12.66
CA ILE A 190 -17.93 -19.22 -11.49
C ILE A 190 -17.66 -17.77 -11.96
N PRO A 191 -18.21 -16.73 -11.30
CA PRO A 191 -17.86 -15.35 -11.58
C PRO A 191 -16.41 -15.07 -11.17
N ALA A 192 -15.66 -14.36 -12.02
CA ALA A 192 -14.33 -13.87 -11.68
C ALA A 192 -14.42 -12.89 -10.51
N GLU A 193 -13.84 -13.26 -9.36
CA GLU A 193 -13.71 -12.38 -8.21
C GLU A 193 -12.77 -11.22 -8.53
N GLY A 194 -13.35 -10.04 -8.76
CA GLY A 194 -12.62 -8.77 -8.79
C GLY A 194 -12.36 -8.25 -7.37
N SER A 195 -11.18 -7.67 -7.17
CA SER A 195 -10.79 -6.87 -6.00
C SER A 195 -10.33 -7.60 -4.71
N TYR A 196 -9.66 -8.74 -4.80
CA TYR A 196 -8.94 -9.34 -3.64
C TYR A 196 -7.50 -8.81 -3.43
N GLY A 197 -6.95 -8.04 -4.38
CA GLY A 197 -5.54 -7.65 -4.37
C GLY A 197 -5.16 -6.65 -3.27
N GLY A 198 -6.00 -5.65 -2.99
CA GLY A 198 -5.71 -4.60 -2.01
C GLY A 198 -5.76 -5.07 -0.56
N ASP A 199 -6.77 -5.89 -0.24
CA ASP A 199 -6.97 -6.40 1.12
C ASP A 199 -5.96 -7.49 1.47
N HIS A 200 -5.59 -8.34 0.52
CA HIS A 200 -4.57 -9.36 0.73
C HIS A 200 -3.19 -8.75 1.03
N LEU A 201 -2.86 -7.59 0.44
CA LEU A 201 -1.61 -6.87 0.72
C LEU A 201 -1.59 -6.21 2.11
N SER A 202 -2.74 -5.74 2.63
CA SER A 202 -2.82 -5.17 3.97
C SER A 202 -2.83 -6.25 5.06
N VAL A 203 -3.51 -7.37 4.82
CA VAL A 203 -3.57 -8.53 5.71
C VAL A 203 -2.20 -9.23 5.79
N SER A 204 -1.54 -9.48 4.65
CA SER A 204 -0.20 -10.07 4.59
C SER A 204 0.84 -9.28 5.40
N ARG A 205 0.85 -7.95 5.29
CA ARG A 205 1.76 -7.09 6.06
C ARG A 205 1.48 -7.17 7.57
N THR A 206 0.20 -7.23 7.94
CA THR A 206 -0.21 -7.33 9.35
C THR A 206 0.19 -8.68 9.97
N LEU A 207 -0.04 -9.77 9.24
CA LEU A 207 0.34 -11.13 9.66
C LEU A 207 1.86 -11.29 9.76
N CYS A 208 2.60 -10.82 8.75
CA CYS A 208 4.06 -10.86 8.76
C CYS A 208 4.63 -10.03 9.93
N GLY A 209 4.04 -8.86 10.21
CA GLY A 209 4.42 -8.04 11.36
C GLY A 209 4.17 -8.75 12.69
N ALA A 210 3.07 -9.50 12.81
CA ALA A 210 2.75 -10.27 14.02
C ALA A 210 3.73 -11.42 14.26
N LEU A 211 4.21 -12.10 13.20
CA LEU A 211 5.15 -13.22 13.33
C LEU A 211 6.56 -12.78 13.71
N ILE A 212 7.00 -11.60 13.27
CA ILE A 212 8.33 -11.05 13.60
C ILE A 212 8.30 -10.31 14.96
N PHE A 213 7.11 -9.96 15.45
CA PHE A 213 6.93 -9.21 16.70
C PHE A 213 7.65 -9.82 17.92
N PRO A 214 7.59 -11.15 18.18
CA PRO A 214 8.27 -11.73 19.34
C PRO A 214 9.79 -11.54 19.29
N SER A 215 10.41 -11.66 18.11
CA SER A 215 11.85 -11.47 17.91
C SER A 215 12.25 -10.02 18.16
N ILE A 216 11.48 -9.06 17.64
CA ILE A 216 11.71 -7.63 17.87
C ILE A 216 11.49 -7.27 19.34
N ALA A 217 10.42 -7.75 19.95
CA ALA A 217 10.12 -7.52 21.36
C ALA A 217 11.24 -8.04 22.27
N SER A 218 11.81 -9.22 21.96
CA SER A 218 12.94 -9.77 22.71
C SER A 218 14.22 -8.95 22.53
N LEU A 219 14.51 -8.50 21.30
CA LEU A 219 15.68 -7.67 21.01
C LEU A 219 15.58 -6.31 21.70
N VAL A 220 14.45 -5.62 21.56
CA VAL A 220 14.18 -4.33 22.21
C VAL A 220 14.24 -4.46 23.73
N GLY A 221 13.69 -5.54 24.29
CA GLY A 221 13.77 -5.85 25.70
C GLY A 221 15.21 -6.00 26.20
N ARG A 222 16.07 -6.70 25.44
CA ARG A 222 17.50 -6.86 25.75
C ARG A 222 18.25 -5.53 25.74
N LEU A 223 17.92 -4.63 24.81
CA LEU A 223 18.58 -3.34 24.65
C LEU A 223 18.13 -2.30 25.68
N LEU A 224 16.82 -2.14 25.89
CA LEU A 224 16.27 -1.09 26.77
C LEU A 224 16.20 -1.50 28.25
N PHE A 225 15.97 -2.78 28.54
CA PHE A 225 15.73 -3.28 29.90
C PHE A 225 16.78 -4.31 30.34
N ARG A 226 18.06 -3.97 30.14
CA ARG A 226 19.21 -4.83 30.49
C ARG A 226 19.31 -5.17 31.99
N ARG A 227 18.71 -4.34 32.85
CA ARG A 227 18.71 -4.53 34.32
C ARG A 227 17.67 -5.52 34.86
N VAL A 228 16.71 -5.97 34.06
CA VAL A 228 15.67 -6.91 34.52
C VAL A 228 16.20 -8.35 34.45
N THR A 229 16.11 -9.08 35.56
CA THR A 229 16.68 -10.43 35.72
C THR A 229 15.88 -11.52 34.98
N SER A 230 14.56 -11.37 34.86
CA SER A 230 13.69 -12.33 34.17
C SER A 230 13.61 -12.08 32.65
N ASN A 231 13.94 -13.11 31.87
CA ASN A 231 13.91 -13.07 30.40
C ASN A 231 12.50 -12.82 29.83
N LEU A 232 11.47 -13.37 30.47
CA LEU A 232 10.08 -13.20 30.05
C LEU A 232 9.61 -11.76 30.30
N GLN A 233 9.80 -11.25 31.51
CA GLN A 233 9.45 -9.88 31.87
C GLN A 233 10.17 -8.86 30.97
N ARG A 234 11.46 -9.11 30.69
CA ARG A 234 12.25 -8.28 29.78
C ARG A 234 11.68 -8.26 28.36
N THR A 235 11.22 -9.40 27.85
CA THR A 235 10.62 -9.51 26.50
C THR A 235 9.25 -8.83 26.44
N ILE A 236 8.41 -9.00 27.46
CA ILE A 236 7.09 -8.34 27.56
C ILE A 236 7.27 -6.82 27.60
N LEU A 237 8.17 -6.33 28.47
CA LEU A 237 8.43 -4.90 28.62
C LEU A 237 9.04 -4.30 27.34
N GLY A 238 9.90 -5.07 26.65
CA GLY A 238 10.41 -4.73 25.32
C GLY A 238 9.31 -4.63 24.25
N GLY A 239 8.34 -5.54 24.27
CA GLY A 239 7.17 -5.51 23.39
C GLY A 239 6.30 -4.27 23.61
N ILE A 240 6.00 -3.93 24.88
CA ILE A 240 5.23 -2.72 25.23
C ILE A 240 5.98 -1.47 24.76
N ALA A 241 7.27 -1.35 25.06
CA ALA A 241 8.09 -0.23 24.65
C ALA A 241 8.13 -0.08 23.11
N PHE A 242 8.28 -1.20 22.38
CA PHE A 242 8.25 -1.19 20.92
C PHE A 242 6.92 -0.67 20.36
N VAL A 243 5.78 -1.12 20.89
CA VAL A 243 4.45 -0.65 20.45
C VAL A 243 4.29 0.85 20.69
N VAL A 244 4.71 1.34 21.86
CA VAL A 244 4.64 2.78 22.20
C VAL A 244 5.53 3.60 21.28
N ILE A 245 6.81 3.23 21.13
CA ILE A 245 7.77 3.93 20.26
C ILE A 245 7.28 3.94 18.81
N LYS A 246 6.83 2.79 18.30
CA LYS A 246 6.24 2.69 16.95
C LYS A 246 5.01 3.57 16.80
N GLY A 247 4.15 3.63 17.81
CA GLY A 247 2.97 4.49 17.86
C GLY A 247 3.32 5.97 17.76
N VAL A 248 4.22 6.44 18.63
CA VAL A 248 4.72 7.83 18.63
C VAL A 248 5.34 8.19 17.29
N LEU A 249 6.17 7.31 16.73
CA LEU A 249 6.82 7.53 15.44
C LEU A 249 5.80 7.61 14.29
N LYS A 250 4.75 6.79 14.33
CA LYS A 250 3.65 6.81 13.35
C LYS A 250 2.84 8.10 13.44
N VAL A 251 2.53 8.56 14.66
CA VAL A 251 1.83 9.82 14.89
C VAL A 251 2.69 10.99 14.39
N TYR A 252 3.99 11.00 14.73
CA TYR A 252 4.93 12.01 14.25
C TYR A 252 5.01 12.05 12.72
N PHE A 253 5.12 10.88 12.08
CA PHE A 253 5.16 10.79 10.62
C PHE A 253 3.86 11.32 9.99
N LYS A 254 2.69 10.95 10.53
CA LYS A 254 1.39 11.45 10.05
C LYS A 254 1.28 12.96 10.22
N GLN A 255 1.76 13.50 11.34
CA GLN A 255 1.80 14.94 11.59
C GLN A 255 2.71 15.65 10.58
N GLN A 256 3.89 15.10 10.30
CA GLN A 256 4.82 15.65 9.31
C GLN A 256 4.22 15.64 7.89
N GLN A 257 3.59 14.53 7.49
CA GLN A 257 2.90 14.47 6.20
C GLN A 257 1.79 15.51 6.09
N TYR A 258 1.01 15.69 7.17
CA TYR A 258 -0.03 16.72 7.23
C TYR A 258 0.58 18.13 7.09
N LEU A 259 1.65 18.45 7.83
CA LEU A 259 2.31 19.74 7.72
C LEU A 259 2.85 20.01 6.32
N ILE A 260 3.40 18.99 5.65
CA ILE A 260 3.93 19.11 4.28
C ILE A 260 2.80 19.35 3.27
N GLN A 261 1.67 18.66 3.42
CA GLN A 261 0.51 18.86 2.57
C GLN A 261 -0.14 20.23 2.81
N ALA A 262 -0.24 20.66 4.08
CA ALA A 262 -0.79 21.96 4.45
C ALA A 262 0.10 23.13 3.98
N ASN A 263 1.42 22.96 4.04
CA ASN A 263 2.40 23.97 3.63
C ASN A 263 2.85 23.83 2.17
N ARG A 264 2.08 23.14 1.31
CA ARG A 264 2.38 23.09 -0.13
C ARG A 264 2.16 24.48 -0.73
N HIS A 265 3.11 24.99 -1.49
CA HIS A 265 3.00 26.32 -2.09
C HIS A 265 2.65 26.17 -3.58
N ILE A 266 1.71 26.97 -4.09
CA ILE A 266 1.38 26.96 -5.52
C ILE A 266 2.04 28.20 -6.13
N LEU A 267 2.92 27.96 -7.09
CA LEU A 267 3.65 29.04 -7.73
C LEU A 267 2.77 29.79 -8.74
N ASN A 268 3.04 31.09 -8.87
CA ASN A 268 2.47 31.89 -9.94
C ASN A 268 2.95 31.37 -11.30
N TYR A 269 2.05 31.42 -12.27
CA TYR A 269 2.41 31.17 -13.66
C TYR A 269 3.41 32.25 -14.10
N PRO A 270 4.55 31.90 -14.70
CA PRO A 270 5.49 32.89 -15.21
C PRO A 270 4.83 33.66 -16.36
N GLU A 271 4.30 34.85 -16.05
CA GLU A 271 3.88 35.79 -17.09
C GLU A 271 5.16 36.27 -17.78
N ALA A 272 5.27 36.05 -19.09
CA ALA A 272 6.38 36.58 -19.86
C ALA A 272 6.38 38.11 -19.69
N GLU A 273 7.39 38.63 -18.99
CA GLU A 273 7.62 40.05 -18.76
C GLU A 273 7.51 40.80 -20.08
N GLY A 274 6.41 41.52 -20.23
CA GLY A 274 6.15 42.38 -21.36
C GLY A 274 5.40 43.59 -20.83
N ARG A 275 6.14 44.72 -20.77
CA ARG A 275 5.69 46.10 -20.48
C ARG A 275 5.93 46.61 -19.05
N ALA A 276 7.19 46.61 -18.63
CA ALA A 276 7.70 47.58 -17.66
C ALA A 276 8.94 48.28 -18.23
N ASP A 277 8.79 48.96 -19.37
CA ASP A 277 9.71 50.03 -19.79
C ASP A 277 8.93 51.34 -19.75
N GLY A 278 8.93 51.95 -18.57
CA GLY A 278 8.63 53.35 -18.37
C GLY A 278 9.91 54.03 -17.89
N ALA A 279 10.83 54.31 -18.81
CA ALA A 279 11.83 55.36 -18.62
C ALA A 279 11.36 56.56 -19.42
N VAL A 280 10.70 57.47 -18.71
CA VAL A 280 10.43 58.83 -19.16
C VAL A 280 11.79 59.52 -19.29
N GLU A 281 12.23 59.80 -20.51
CA GLU A 281 13.27 60.79 -20.76
C GLU A 281 12.62 62.16 -20.55
N ASP A 282 12.71 62.67 -19.32
CA ASP A 282 12.45 64.08 -19.04
C ASP A 282 13.51 64.90 -19.75
N GLY A 283 13.07 65.62 -20.79
CA GLY A 283 13.81 66.77 -21.29
C GLY A 283 13.70 67.89 -20.26
N ASP A 284 14.84 68.33 -19.74
CA ASP A 284 14.92 69.65 -19.13
C ASP A 284 16.10 70.40 -19.75
N SER A 285 15.73 71.47 -20.46
CA SER A 285 16.64 72.49 -20.96
C SER A 285 16.44 73.71 -20.09
N ASP A 286 17.57 74.29 -19.69
CA ASP A 286 17.80 75.71 -19.43
C ASP A 286 18.00 76.15 -17.96
N GLY A 287 19.00 77.02 -17.77
CA GLY A 287 19.33 77.67 -16.51
C GLY A 287 20.83 77.93 -16.31
N GLY A 288 21.32 79.04 -16.88
CA GLY A 288 22.67 79.57 -16.64
C GLY A 288 22.84 80.34 -15.31
N ASN A 289 23.94 81.10 -15.26
CA ASN A 289 24.57 81.87 -14.16
C ASN A 289 25.46 81.00 -13.22
N GLU A 290 26.73 81.33 -12.95
CA GLU A 290 27.59 82.52 -13.09
C GLU A 290 29.06 82.08 -13.26
#